data_AF-A0A357ZKP1-F1
#
_entry.id   AF-A0A357ZKP1-F1
#
_cell.length_a   1.000
_cell.length_b   1.000
_cell.length_c   1.000
_cell.angle_alpha   90.00
_cell.angle_beta   90.00
_cell.angle_gamma   90.00
#
_symmetry.space_group_name_H-M   'P 1'
#
loop_
_entity.id
_entity.type
_entity.pdbx_description
1 polymer ?
#
loop_
_entity_poly.entity_id
_entity_poly.type
_entity_poly.pdbx_seq_one_letter_code
_entity_poly.pdbx_strand_id
1 'polypeptide(L)'
;GIMAAKKTDQLIPLAHPLAISRAHIDFSLSEENQTVEIIATVGVSGQTGVEMEALTAVTVAALTIYDMCKAVDKAIVIDGIRLLEKSGGKSGHYRRQDQ
;
A
#
# COMPACT_ATOMS: atom_id res chain seq x y z
N GLY A 1 8.02 0.29 -2.68
CA GLY A 1 6.87 0.83 -1.94
C GLY A 1 6.97 2.33 -1.61
N ILE A 2 7.90 2.79 -0.76
CA ILE A 2 7.92 4.20 -0.28
C ILE A 2 8.00 5.20 -1.44
N MET A 3 8.84 4.96 -2.45
CA MET A 3 8.90 5.80 -3.64
C MET A 3 7.59 5.83 -4.42
N ALA A 4 6.84 4.72 -4.41
CA ALA A 4 5.57 4.63 -5.11
C ALA A 4 4.49 5.47 -4.41
N ALA A 5 4.46 5.45 -3.07
CA ALA A 5 3.58 6.33 -2.29
C ALA A 5 3.78 7.81 -2.64
N LYS A 6 5.03 8.22 -2.91
CA LYS A 6 5.38 9.61 -3.27
C LYS A 6 5.09 9.97 -4.73
N LYS A 7 4.74 8.99 -5.56
CA LYS A 7 4.51 9.15 -7.00
C LYS A 7 3.11 8.70 -7.42
N THR A 8 2.20 8.58 -6.46
CA THR A 8 0.83 8.10 -6.72
C THR A 8 0.09 9.00 -7.71
N ASP A 9 0.29 10.31 -7.64
CA ASP A 9 -0.25 11.31 -8.57
C ASP A 9 0.23 11.12 -10.02
N GLN A 10 1.40 10.51 -10.22
CA GLN A 10 1.94 10.20 -11.55
C GLN A 10 1.36 8.90 -12.12
N LEU A 11 0.76 8.07 -11.28
CA LEU A 11 0.22 6.76 -11.66
C LEU A 11 -1.31 6.75 -11.75
N ILE A 12 -1.98 7.54 -10.92
CA ILE A 12 -3.43 7.56 -10.80
C ILE A 12 -3.97 8.88 -11.37
N PRO A 13 -4.65 8.88 -12.54
CA PRO A 13 -4.94 10.09 -13.31
C PRO A 13 -5.69 11.22 -12.58
N LEU A 14 -6.48 10.89 -11.55
CA LEU A 14 -7.28 11.85 -10.79
C LEU A 14 -6.80 12.01 -9.34
N ALA A 15 -5.67 11.42 -8.98
CA ALA A 15 -5.06 11.65 -7.68
C ALA A 15 -4.47 13.06 -7.64
N HIS A 16 -4.64 13.72 -6.51
CA HIS A 16 -4.06 15.04 -6.30
C HIS A 16 -2.57 14.88 -5.95
N PRO A 17 -1.69 15.78 -6.40
CA PRO A 17 -0.33 15.83 -5.87
C PRO A 17 -0.35 16.10 -4.36
N LEU A 18 0.16 15.18 -3.55
CA LEU A 18 0.19 15.29 -2.09
C LEU A 18 1.63 15.28 -1.56
N ALA A 19 1.95 16.27 -0.73
CA ALA A 19 3.17 16.28 0.07
C ALA A 19 2.97 15.39 1.31
N ILE A 20 3.10 14.07 1.14
CA ILE A 20 2.95 13.12 2.26
C ILE A 20 3.99 13.39 3.35
N SER A 21 3.54 13.35 4.61
CA SER A 21 4.38 13.59 5.79
C SER A 21 5.03 12.31 6.31
N ARG A 22 4.44 11.15 6.02
CA ARG A 22 4.94 9.83 6.43
C ARG A 22 4.64 8.78 5.37
N ALA A 23 5.59 7.86 5.16
CA ALA A 23 5.36 6.60 4.48
C ALA A 23 6.16 5.50 5.18
N HIS A 24 5.46 4.52 5.74
CA HIS A 24 6.03 3.35 6.40
C HIS A 24 5.58 2.09 5.67
N ILE A 25 6.45 1.09 5.57
CA ILE A 25 6.13 -0.20 4.97
C ILE A 25 6.73 -1.30 5.82
N ASP A 26 5.87 -2.21 6.26
CA ASP A 26 6.18 -3.38 7.05
C ASP A 26 6.04 -4.64 6.19
N PHE A 27 6.90 -5.61 6.46
CA PHE A 27 6.88 -6.92 5.82
C PHE A 27 6.89 -8.00 6.91
N SER A 28 6.00 -8.97 6.79
CA SER A 28 5.97 -10.15 7.65
C SER A 28 6.00 -11.40 6.78
N LEU A 29 6.85 -12.36 7.13
CA LEU A 29 6.95 -13.65 6.45
C LEU A 29 6.13 -14.68 7.24
N SER A 30 5.23 -15.38 6.56
CA SER A 30 4.52 -16.53 7.12
C SER A 30 5.03 -17.80 6.46
N GLU A 31 5.85 -18.57 7.17
CA GLU A 31 6.31 -19.88 6.69
C GLU A 31 5.14 -20.87 6.58
N GLU A 32 4.19 -20.82 7.52
CA GLU A 32 3.00 -21.66 7.54
C GLU A 32 2.12 -21.47 6.29
N ASN A 33 1.85 -20.21 5.94
CA ASN A 33 1.00 -19.89 4.80
C ASN A 33 1.79 -19.71 3.49
N GLN A 34 3.12 -19.73 3.55
CA GLN A 34 4.03 -19.42 2.45
C GLN A 34 3.75 -18.05 1.82
N THR A 35 3.46 -17.04 2.65
CA THR A 35 3.10 -15.69 2.20
C THR A 35 4.04 -14.62 2.72
N VAL A 36 4.09 -13.51 1.99
CA VAL A 36 4.66 -12.24 2.46
C VAL A 36 3.52 -11.26 2.67
N GLU A 37 3.23 -10.90 3.91
CA GLU A 37 2.29 -9.84 4.22
C GLU A 37 2.98 -8.48 4.11
N ILE A 38 2.32 -7.53 3.46
CA ILE A 38 2.84 -6.17 3.25
C ILE A 38 1.81 -5.19 3.79
N ILE A 39 2.23 -4.37 4.76
CA ILE A 39 1.39 -3.30 5.32
C ILE A 39 2.07 -1.97 5.02
N ALA A 40 1.35 -1.04 4.38
CA ALA A 40 1.81 0.33 4.22
C ALA A 40 0.95 1.29 5.03
N THR A 41 1.61 2.18 5.77
CA THR A 41 0.96 3.27 6.49
C THR A 41 1.47 4.61 5.97
N VAL A 42 0.57 5.40 5.39
CA VAL A 42 0.88 6.72 4.83
C VAL A 42 0.16 7.80 5.65
N GLY A 43 0.80 8.95 5.81
CA GLY A 43 0.23 10.11 6.49
C GLY A 43 0.42 11.39 5.68
N VAL A 44 -0.52 12.31 5.81
CA VAL A 44 -0.44 13.67 5.24
C VAL A 44 -1.05 14.67 6.20
N SER A 45 -0.56 15.90 6.15
CA SER A 45 -1.20 17.07 6.78
C SER A 45 -1.86 17.92 5.70
N GLY A 46 -2.95 17.41 5.12
CA GLY A 46 -3.60 18.00 3.94
C GLY A 46 -5.12 17.83 3.96
N GLN A 47 -5.79 18.36 2.93
CA GLN A 47 -7.26 18.35 2.82
C GLN A 47 -7.82 17.05 2.22
N THR A 48 -6.98 16.28 1.54
CA THR A 48 -7.35 15.01 0.88
C THR A 48 -6.74 13.84 1.65
N GLY A 49 -7.44 12.70 1.65
CA GLY A 49 -6.94 11.46 2.24
C GLY A 49 -5.77 10.86 1.44
N VAL A 50 -5.11 9.87 2.03
CA VAL A 50 -3.95 9.16 1.48
C VAL A 50 -4.20 7.67 1.24
N GLU A 51 -5.46 7.30 1.02
CA GLU A 51 -5.85 5.92 0.74
C GLU A 51 -5.10 5.38 -0.47
N MET A 52 -4.97 6.19 -1.52
CA MET A 52 -4.35 5.78 -2.78
C MET A 52 -2.84 5.64 -2.65
N GLU A 53 -2.18 6.48 -1.87
CA GLU A 53 -0.75 6.41 -1.60
C GLU A 53 -0.41 5.13 -0.83
N ALA A 54 -1.24 4.75 0.15
CA ALA A 54 -1.07 3.49 0.89
C ALA A 54 -1.26 2.27 -0.03
N LEU A 55 -2.33 2.25 -0.83
CA LEU A 55 -2.60 1.15 -1.77
C LEU A 55 -1.54 1.03 -2.87
N THR A 56 -1.08 2.16 -3.40
CA THR A 56 0.01 2.18 -4.39
C THR A 56 1.31 1.66 -3.78
N ALA A 57 1.61 2.04 -2.53
CA ALA A 57 2.82 1.62 -1.83
C ALA A 57 2.91 0.09 -1.69
N VAL A 58 1.84 -0.56 -1.22
CA VAL A 58 1.80 -2.04 -1.09
C VAL A 58 1.84 -2.72 -2.45
N THR A 59 1.11 -2.20 -3.44
CA THR A 59 1.07 -2.78 -4.79
C THR A 59 2.45 -2.82 -5.42
N VAL A 60 3.16 -1.69 -5.40
CA VAL A 60 4.50 -1.62 -5.99
C VAL A 60 5.53 -2.40 -5.14
N ALA A 61 5.36 -2.47 -3.82
CA ALA A 61 6.20 -3.34 -2.99
C ALA A 61 6.00 -4.82 -3.36
N ALA A 62 4.75 -5.27 -3.54
CA ALA A 62 4.45 -6.63 -3.97
C ALA A 62 5.02 -6.94 -5.36
N LEU A 63 4.85 -6.02 -6.32
CA LEU A 63 5.46 -6.13 -7.65
C LEU A 63 7.00 -6.19 -7.59
N THR A 64 7.61 -5.48 -6.64
CA THR A 64 9.07 -5.53 -6.43
C THR A 64 9.50 -6.92 -5.95
N ILE A 65 8.77 -7.50 -5.00
CA ILE A 65 9.04 -8.86 -4.50
C ILE A 65 8.85 -9.88 -5.62
N TYR A 66 7.76 -9.78 -6.38
CA TYR A 66 7.57 -10.62 -7.56
C TYR A 66 8.74 -10.49 -8.54
N ASP A 67 9.18 -9.27 -8.85
CA ASP A 67 10.30 -9.02 -9.76
C ASP A 67 11.60 -9.68 -9.28
N MET A 68 11.87 -9.67 -7.98
CA MET A 68 13.04 -10.31 -7.37
C MET A 68 12.95 -11.85 -7.37
N CYS A 69 11.75 -12.41 -7.25
CA CYS A 69 11.54 -13.85 -7.05
C CYS A 69 11.10 -14.60 -8.31
N LYS A 70 10.65 -13.92 -9.37
CA LYS A 70 10.08 -14.52 -10.60
C LYS A 70 11.01 -15.48 -11.35
N ALA A 71 12.31 -15.42 -11.09
CA ALA A 71 13.28 -16.36 -11.66
C ALA A 71 13.23 -17.74 -10.98
N VAL A 72 12.83 -17.77 -9.70
CA VAL A 72 12.70 -18.99 -8.90
C VAL A 72 11.31 -19.58 -9.06
N ASP A 73 10.28 -18.75 -8.94
CA ASP A 73 8.89 -19.16 -9.10
C ASP A 73 8.08 -18.10 -9.85
N LYS A 74 7.46 -18.51 -10.96
CA LYS A 74 6.59 -17.65 -11.78
C LYS A 74 5.12 -17.72 -11.37
N ALA A 75 4.76 -18.64 -10.48
CA ALA A 75 3.40 -18.84 -9.99
C ALA A 75 3.04 -17.91 -8.81
N ILE A 76 3.96 -17.06 -8.36
CA ILE A 76 3.73 -16.10 -7.27
C ILE A 76 2.48 -15.26 -7.58
N VAL A 77 1.52 -15.26 -6.66
CA VAL A 77 0.30 -14.48 -6.76
C VAL A 77 0.39 -13.26 -5.85
N ILE A 78 0.01 -12.10 -6.39
CA ILE A 78 -0.23 -10.90 -5.59
C ILE A 78 -1.74 -10.82 -5.35
N ASP A 79 -2.16 -10.88 -4.10
CA ASP A 79 -3.56 -10.87 -3.69
C ASP A 79 -3.77 -9.97 -2.45
N GLY A 80 -5.02 -9.75 -2.07
CA GLY A 80 -5.39 -9.14 -0.80
C GLY A 80 -5.12 -7.65 -0.69
N ILE A 81 -4.87 -6.94 -1.80
CA ILE A 81 -4.64 -5.49 -1.80
C ILE A 81 -5.93 -4.78 -1.38
N ARG A 82 -5.94 -4.25 -0.16
CA ARG A 82 -7.12 -3.60 0.43
C ARG A 82 -6.75 -2.57 1.49
N LEU A 83 -7.61 -1.57 1.68
CA LEU A 83 -7.46 -0.57 2.74
C LEU A 83 -7.89 -1.17 4.08
N LEU A 84 -7.02 -1.15 5.09
CA LEU A 84 -7.32 -1.69 6.44
C LEU A 84 -7.93 -0.63 7.36
N GLU A 85 -7.35 0.57 7.37
CA GLU A 85 -7.75 1.66 8.25
C GLU A 85 -7.50 3.00 7.54
N LYS A 86 -8.38 3.97 7.79
CA LYS A 86 -8.19 5.36 7.41
C LYS A 86 -8.81 6.25 8.47
N SER A 87 -8.05 7.20 8.97
CA SER A 87 -8.53 8.21 9.93
C SER A 87 -8.31 9.62 9.38
N GLY A 88 -9.12 10.57 9.84
CA GLY A 88 -9.09 11.96 9.41
C GLY A 88 -10.02 12.29 8.22
N GLY A 89 -10.20 13.60 7.98
CA GLY A 89 -11.15 14.12 7.01
C GLY A 89 -12.61 14.07 7.47
N LYS A 90 -13.52 14.63 6.67
CA LYS A 90 -14.95 14.73 6.99
C LYS A 90 -15.66 13.37 7.12
N SER A 91 -15.14 12.34 6.46
CA SER A 91 -15.72 10.98 6.48
C SER A 91 -15.49 10.25 7.80
N GLY A 92 -14.66 10.79 8.71
CA GLY A 92 -14.33 10.14 9.97
C GLY A 92 -13.40 8.93 9.83
N HIS A 93 -13.35 8.12 10.89
CA HIS A 93 -12.50 6.94 10.98
C HIS A 93 -13.19 5.75 10.32
N TYR A 94 -12.52 5.17 9.33
CA TYR A 94 -12.84 3.88 8.74
C TYR A 94 -11.85 2.83 9.24
N ARG A 95 -12.37 1.69 9.70
CA ARG A 95 -11.59 0.48 9.95
C ARG A 95 -12.32 -0.69 9.31
N ARG A 96 -11.60 -1.46 8.51
CA ARG A 96 -12.13 -2.67 7.89
C ARG A 96 -12.56 -3.63 9.01
N GLN A 97 -13.79 -4.11 8.91
CA GLN A 97 -14.24 -5.24 9.71
C GLN A 97 -13.86 -6.50 8.94
N ASP A 98 -13.29 -7.48 9.63
CA ASP A 98 -12.95 -8.77 9.02
C ASP A 98 -14.24 -9.40 8.49
N GLN A 99 -14.26 -9.67 7.19
CA GLN A 99 -15.27 -10.48 6.50
C GLN A 99 -14.60 -11.76 6.05
#